data_AF-A0A8C7F749-F1
#
_entry.id   AF-A0A8C7F749-F1
#
_cell.length_a   1.000
_cell.length_b   1.000
_cell.length_c   1.000
_cell.angle_alpha   90.00
_cell.angle_beta   90.00
_cell.angle_gamma   90.00
#
_symmetry.space_group_name_H-M   'P 1'
#
loop_
_entity.id
_entity.type
_entity.pdbx_description
1 polymer ?
#
loop_
_entity_poly.entity_id
_entity_poly.type
_entity_poly.pdbx_seq_one_letter_code
_entity_poly.pdbx_strand_id
1 'polypeptide(L)'
;MAARQPFTDLDTADEAVRSTCDDATTCKRYATSKGYWTDPYVQYFVRSVGERKAPEINRGYYARVQGMNHLLDAFLRKTKCDCQIVNLGAGLDTTFWRLKDENLMPRKYFEVDFPMIAARKIHNIKTKPPLSKPLIETHSTDSLLLDGHSLDSDRYCIIGADLRDIPGLDDKLKKFHLNPELPTLFLSECVLVYMTPDQSSKLVNWASVTFHTAMFVNYEQVNMLDRFGQVMIENLQRRQCNLAGVEVCQSLETQKERFLKTGWENADALDMMTVYSVIPQDDVARIERLEFLDEKELLQQLLQHYSICWATKDKLKLGLSQVAF
;
A
#
# COMPACT_ATOMS: atom_id res chain seq x y z
N MET A 1 16.86 38.81 -7.23
CA MET A 1 15.95 37.83 -7.84
C MET A 1 16.64 36.48 -7.78
N ALA A 2 16.22 35.60 -6.88
CA ALA A 2 16.81 34.26 -6.79
C ALA A 2 16.41 33.48 -8.05
N ALA A 3 17.39 33.16 -8.90
CA ALA A 3 17.18 32.30 -10.05
C ALA A 3 16.68 30.94 -9.53
N ARG A 4 15.49 30.52 -9.98
CA ARG A 4 14.99 29.16 -9.73
C ARG A 4 16.02 28.19 -10.31
N GLN A 5 16.59 27.32 -9.47
CA GLN A 5 17.42 26.23 -9.96
C GLN A 5 16.59 25.38 -10.93
N PRO A 6 17.14 24.97 -12.08
CA PRO A 6 16.45 24.05 -12.98
C PRO A 6 16.22 22.72 -12.26
N PHE A 7 15.01 22.17 -12.39
CA PHE A 7 14.65 20.85 -11.85
C PHE A 7 15.53 19.78 -12.47
N THR A 8 15.98 18.82 -11.67
CA THR A 8 16.70 17.65 -12.18
C THR A 8 15.72 16.63 -12.79
N ASP A 9 16.19 15.74 -13.67
CA ASP A 9 15.37 14.65 -14.22
C ASP A 9 14.82 13.74 -13.11
N LEU A 10 15.55 13.61 -11.99
CA LEU A 10 15.12 12.90 -10.78
C LEU A 10 13.93 13.60 -10.09
N ASP A 11 13.95 14.92 -9.97
CA ASP A 11 12.84 15.67 -9.36
C ASP A 11 11.55 15.55 -10.16
N THR A 12 11.66 15.49 -11.49
CA THR A 12 10.53 15.33 -12.42
C THR A 12 9.94 13.92 -12.33
N ALA A 13 10.78 12.90 -12.28
CA ALA A 13 10.34 11.52 -12.07
C ALA A 13 9.64 11.36 -10.71
N ASP A 14 10.21 11.94 -9.65
CA ASP A 14 9.61 11.89 -8.31
C ASP A 14 8.29 12.67 -8.25
N GLU A 15 8.11 13.76 -9.01
CA GLU A 15 6.83 14.47 -9.10
C GLU A 15 5.74 13.59 -9.73
N ALA A 16 6.06 12.88 -10.81
CA ALA A 16 5.14 11.94 -11.42
C ALA A 16 4.85 10.73 -10.53
N VAL A 17 5.81 10.25 -9.73
CA VAL A 17 5.54 9.20 -8.73
C VAL A 17 4.61 9.74 -7.65
N ARG A 18 4.82 10.95 -7.15
CA ARG A 18 3.93 11.56 -6.14
C ARG A 18 2.50 11.77 -6.64
N SER A 19 2.29 12.04 -7.93
CA SER A 19 0.94 12.22 -8.48
C SER A 19 0.13 10.91 -8.54
N THR A 20 0.80 9.74 -8.55
CA THR A 20 0.11 8.43 -8.49
C THR A 20 -0.70 8.25 -7.20
N CYS A 21 -0.32 8.95 -6.12
CA CYS A 21 -1.09 9.02 -4.88
C CYS A 21 -2.51 9.56 -5.13
N ASP A 22 -2.63 10.61 -5.95
CA ASP A 22 -3.91 11.25 -6.26
C ASP A 22 -4.76 10.37 -7.18
N ASP A 23 -4.15 9.72 -8.16
CA ASP A 23 -4.83 8.77 -9.04
C ASP A 23 -5.41 7.59 -8.25
N ALA A 24 -4.61 6.98 -7.36
CA ALA A 24 -5.05 5.85 -6.54
C ALA A 24 -6.17 6.26 -5.58
N THR A 25 -6.02 7.40 -4.90
CA THR A 25 -7.02 7.87 -3.93
C THR A 25 -8.32 8.27 -4.63
N THR A 26 -8.25 8.89 -5.81
CA THR A 26 -9.44 9.23 -6.61
C THR A 26 -10.16 7.99 -7.10
N CYS A 27 -9.44 6.94 -7.55
CA CYS A 27 -10.06 5.67 -7.94
C CYS A 27 -10.72 4.97 -6.74
N LYS A 28 -10.05 4.90 -5.59
CA LYS A 28 -10.62 4.37 -4.33
C LYS A 28 -11.86 5.18 -3.90
N ARG A 29 -11.82 6.52 -4.01
CA ARG A 29 -12.96 7.39 -3.71
C ARG A 29 -14.14 7.18 -4.68
N TYR A 30 -13.87 7.01 -5.97
CA TYR A 30 -14.90 6.75 -6.96
C TYR A 30 -15.59 5.41 -6.68
N ALA A 31 -14.83 4.34 -6.49
CA ALA A 31 -15.38 3.00 -6.25
C ALA A 31 -16.18 2.91 -4.94
N THR A 32 -15.73 3.58 -3.86
CA THR A 32 -16.50 3.67 -2.60
C THR A 32 -17.81 4.43 -2.77
N SER A 33 -17.83 5.50 -3.59
CA SER A 33 -19.07 6.22 -3.91
C SER A 33 -20.10 5.38 -4.68
N LYS A 34 -19.64 4.35 -5.39
CA LYS A 34 -20.47 3.36 -6.09
C LYS A 34 -20.88 2.18 -5.21
N GLY A 35 -20.36 2.08 -3.99
CA GLY A 35 -20.70 1.03 -3.04
C GLY A 35 -19.89 -0.27 -3.21
N TYR A 36 -18.73 -0.24 -3.89
CA TYR A 36 -17.88 -1.43 -3.97
C TYR A 36 -17.42 -1.90 -2.58
N TRP A 37 -17.00 -0.97 -1.73
CA TRP A 37 -16.78 -1.20 -0.29
C TRP A 37 -17.12 0.07 0.49
N THR A 38 -17.17 -0.04 1.82
CA THR A 38 -17.44 1.08 2.72
C THR A 38 -16.13 1.67 3.22
N ASP A 39 -15.95 2.98 3.00
CA ASP A 39 -14.86 3.77 3.57
C ASP A 39 -15.39 5.18 3.87
N PRO A 40 -15.73 5.49 5.14
CA PRO A 40 -16.24 6.80 5.49
C PRO A 40 -15.14 7.88 5.59
N TYR A 41 -13.86 7.50 5.46
CA TYR A 41 -12.71 8.36 5.72
C TYR A 41 -12.06 8.93 4.46
N VAL A 42 -12.05 8.19 3.34
CA VAL A 42 -11.40 8.60 2.09
C VAL A 42 -11.88 9.96 1.58
N GLN A 43 -13.13 10.33 1.88
CA GLN A 43 -13.72 11.62 1.54
C GLN A 43 -13.03 12.83 2.16
N TYR A 44 -12.33 12.64 3.28
CA TYR A 44 -11.60 13.72 3.95
C TYR A 44 -10.24 13.98 3.31
N PHE A 45 -9.75 13.07 2.48
CA PHE A 45 -8.47 13.18 1.78
C PHE A 45 -8.62 13.66 0.34
N VAL A 46 -9.72 13.32 -0.34
CA VAL A 46 -10.03 13.80 -1.70
C VAL A 46 -11.48 14.29 -1.74
N ARG A 47 -11.65 15.56 -2.13
CA ARG A 47 -12.97 16.23 -2.13
C ARG A 47 -13.88 15.75 -3.25
N SER A 48 -13.35 15.59 -4.45
CA SER A 48 -14.12 15.20 -5.62
C SER A 48 -14.17 13.68 -5.74
N VAL A 49 -15.30 13.15 -6.17
CA VAL A 49 -15.42 11.73 -6.56
C VAL A 49 -14.63 11.46 -7.87
N GLY A 50 -14.22 12.52 -8.58
CA GLY A 50 -13.50 12.43 -9.83
C GLY A 50 -14.41 12.14 -11.02
N GLU A 51 -13.79 11.97 -12.18
CA GLU A 51 -14.49 11.55 -13.40
C GLU A 51 -14.89 10.07 -13.32
N ARG A 52 -15.89 9.69 -14.13
CA ARG A 52 -16.34 8.30 -14.27
C ARG A 52 -15.17 7.38 -14.58
N LYS A 53 -14.97 6.36 -13.74
CA LYS A 53 -14.05 5.25 -14.00
C LYS A 53 -14.81 4.10 -14.68
N ALA A 54 -14.11 3.37 -15.55
CA ALA A 54 -14.67 2.21 -16.21
C ALA A 54 -14.91 1.06 -15.18
N PRO A 55 -15.95 0.22 -15.36
CA PRO A 55 -16.33 -0.78 -14.36
C PRO A 55 -15.19 -1.76 -14.00
N GLU A 56 -14.38 -2.16 -14.98
CA GLU A 56 -13.22 -3.04 -14.78
C GLU A 56 -12.15 -2.42 -13.87
N ILE A 57 -12.00 -1.09 -13.91
CA ILE A 57 -11.11 -0.37 -12.99
C ILE A 57 -11.65 -0.45 -11.56
N ASN A 58 -12.94 -0.22 -11.36
CA ASN A 58 -13.54 -0.28 -10.02
C ASN A 58 -13.52 -1.71 -9.45
N ARG A 59 -13.82 -2.71 -10.28
CA ARG A 59 -13.69 -4.14 -9.91
C ARG A 59 -12.24 -4.51 -9.57
N GLY A 60 -11.27 -4.00 -10.34
CA GLY A 60 -9.85 -4.16 -10.04
C GLY A 60 -9.42 -3.55 -8.71
N TYR A 61 -9.84 -2.32 -8.42
CA TYR A 61 -9.59 -1.68 -7.12
C TYR A 61 -10.28 -2.41 -5.97
N TYR A 62 -11.48 -2.94 -6.18
CA TYR A 62 -12.16 -3.75 -5.18
C TYR A 62 -11.38 -5.04 -4.89
N ALA A 63 -10.96 -5.79 -5.91
CA ALA A 63 -10.13 -6.98 -5.73
C ALA A 63 -8.81 -6.68 -5.01
N ARG A 64 -8.15 -5.58 -5.37
CA ARG A 64 -6.94 -5.05 -4.71
C ARG A 64 -7.19 -4.80 -3.22
N VAL A 65 -8.24 -4.05 -2.87
CA VAL A 65 -8.56 -3.74 -1.47
C VAL A 65 -8.92 -5.00 -0.68
N GLN A 66 -9.72 -5.90 -1.25
CA GLN A 66 -10.07 -7.17 -0.60
C GLN A 66 -8.84 -8.04 -0.36
N GLY A 67 -7.95 -8.18 -1.35
CA GLY A 67 -6.73 -8.97 -1.21
C GLY A 67 -5.77 -8.44 -0.14
N MET A 68 -5.55 -7.13 -0.13
CA MET A 68 -4.71 -6.47 0.89
C MET A 68 -5.32 -6.64 2.30
N ASN A 69 -6.63 -6.41 2.45
CA ASN A 69 -7.32 -6.57 3.73
C ASN A 69 -7.31 -8.02 4.22
N HIS A 70 -7.51 -9.00 3.34
CA HIS A 70 -7.50 -10.42 3.71
C HIS A 70 -6.18 -10.82 4.38
N LEU A 71 -5.05 -10.46 3.77
CA LEU A 71 -3.72 -10.78 4.30
C LEU A 71 -3.39 -10.00 5.57
N LEU A 72 -3.73 -8.71 5.60
CA LEU A 72 -3.60 -7.87 6.79
C LEU A 72 -4.39 -8.44 7.99
N ASP A 73 -5.67 -8.74 7.78
CA ASP A 73 -6.54 -9.25 8.83
C ASP A 73 -6.11 -10.67 9.26
N ALA A 74 -5.60 -11.49 8.33
CA ALA A 74 -5.02 -12.79 8.66
C ALA A 74 -3.78 -12.67 9.55
N PHE A 75 -2.88 -11.73 9.25
CA PHE A 75 -1.73 -11.43 10.10
C PHE A 75 -2.16 -10.96 11.49
N LEU A 76 -3.09 -10.01 11.57
CA LEU A 76 -3.65 -9.51 12.84
C LEU A 76 -4.28 -10.64 13.68
N ARG A 77 -4.98 -11.60 13.05
CA ARG A 77 -5.52 -12.78 13.74
C ARG A 77 -4.41 -13.67 14.28
N LYS A 78 -3.36 -13.95 13.50
CA LYS A 78 -2.22 -14.80 13.91
C LYS A 78 -1.43 -14.19 15.07
N THR A 79 -1.29 -12.87 15.08
CA THR A 79 -0.57 -12.13 16.14
C THR A 79 -1.47 -11.71 17.30
N LYS A 80 -2.79 -11.92 17.20
CA LYS A 80 -3.80 -11.42 18.16
C LYS A 80 -3.68 -9.91 18.38
N CYS A 81 -3.41 -9.18 17.29
CA CYS A 81 -3.13 -7.74 17.28
C CYS A 81 -1.89 -7.30 18.10
N ASP A 82 -1.11 -8.25 18.65
CA ASP A 82 0.15 -7.99 19.33
C ASP A 82 1.30 -7.88 18.33
N CYS A 83 1.21 -6.86 17.47
CA CYS A 83 2.11 -6.66 16.35
C CYS A 83 2.22 -5.19 15.94
N GLN A 84 3.11 -4.91 15.00
CA GLN A 84 3.23 -3.62 14.32
C GLN A 84 2.84 -3.75 12.85
N ILE A 85 2.39 -2.65 12.26
CA ILE A 85 2.16 -2.54 10.82
C ILE A 85 2.95 -1.36 10.29
N VAL A 86 3.64 -1.54 9.17
CA VAL A 86 4.38 -0.49 8.45
C VAL A 86 3.87 -0.45 7.01
N ASN A 87 3.07 0.57 6.69
CA ASN A 87 2.60 0.82 5.34
C ASN A 87 3.59 1.74 4.60
N LEU A 88 4.31 1.16 3.63
CA LEU A 88 5.37 1.80 2.85
C LEU A 88 4.76 2.39 1.58
N GLY A 89 4.89 3.71 1.39
CA GLY A 89 4.20 4.45 0.33
C GLY A 89 2.69 4.51 0.59
N ALA A 90 2.31 4.82 1.83
CA ALA A 90 0.93 4.72 2.29
C ALA A 90 -0.03 5.70 1.59
N GLY A 91 0.47 6.73 0.92
CA GLY A 91 -0.35 7.74 0.27
C GLY A 91 -1.36 8.35 1.22
N LEU A 92 -2.63 8.31 0.82
CA LEU A 92 -3.78 8.78 1.61
C LEU A 92 -4.65 7.61 2.11
N ASP A 93 -4.02 6.46 2.37
CA ASP A 93 -4.68 5.25 2.86
C ASP A 93 -5.47 5.46 4.16
N THR A 94 -6.54 4.71 4.33
CA THR A 94 -7.53 4.89 5.41
C THR A 94 -7.57 3.70 6.38
N THR A 95 -6.67 2.73 6.22
CA THR A 95 -6.72 1.45 6.95
C THR A 95 -6.64 1.61 8.46
N PHE A 96 -5.86 2.57 8.97
CA PHE A 96 -5.81 2.86 10.41
C PHE A 96 -7.22 3.06 11.01
N TRP A 97 -8.05 3.88 10.35
CA TRP A 97 -9.39 4.17 10.85
C TRP A 97 -10.32 2.96 10.73
N ARG A 98 -10.22 2.20 9.63
CA ARG A 98 -10.94 0.91 9.49
C ARG A 98 -10.62 -0.04 10.65
N LEU A 99 -9.33 -0.24 10.93
CA LEU A 99 -8.89 -1.14 12.01
C LEU A 99 -9.37 -0.66 13.38
N LYS A 100 -9.48 0.65 13.61
CA LYS A 100 -10.06 1.19 14.84
C LYS A 100 -11.55 0.88 14.94
N ASP A 101 -12.32 1.14 13.89
CA ASP A 101 -13.77 0.89 13.86
C ASP A 101 -14.09 -0.61 14.07
N GLU A 102 -13.25 -1.49 13.54
CA GLU A 102 -13.39 -2.95 13.66
C GLU A 102 -12.77 -3.51 14.95
N ASN A 103 -12.17 -2.67 15.80
CA ASN A 103 -11.47 -3.05 17.03
C ASN A 103 -10.33 -4.07 16.81
N LEU A 104 -9.58 -3.90 15.72
CA LEU A 104 -8.46 -4.76 15.27
C LEU A 104 -7.11 -4.02 15.30
N MET A 105 -6.97 -3.04 16.18
CA MET A 105 -5.81 -2.16 16.20
C MET A 105 -4.50 -2.86 16.62
N PRO A 106 -3.40 -2.77 15.83
CA PRO A 106 -2.08 -3.28 16.21
C PRO A 106 -1.48 -2.46 17.37
N ARG A 107 -0.37 -2.91 17.96
CA ARG A 107 0.38 -2.10 18.95
C ARG A 107 0.66 -0.70 18.43
N LYS A 108 1.16 -0.59 17.20
CA LYS A 108 1.37 0.69 16.52
C LYS A 108 1.32 0.52 15.01
N TYR A 109 0.67 1.46 14.33
CA TYR A 109 0.54 1.51 12.87
C TYR A 109 1.40 2.67 12.33
N PHE A 110 2.37 2.34 11.50
CA PHE A 110 3.30 3.29 10.89
C PHE A 110 2.96 3.46 9.42
N GLU A 111 2.99 4.69 8.96
CA GLU A 111 2.90 5.05 7.55
C GLU A 111 4.12 5.84 7.14
N VAL A 112 4.65 5.49 5.98
CA VAL A 112 5.80 6.15 5.38
C VAL A 112 5.43 6.60 3.98
N ASP A 113 5.71 7.84 3.65
CA ASP A 113 5.61 8.37 2.29
C ASP A 113 6.57 9.55 2.11
N PHE A 114 6.69 10.07 0.89
CA PHE A 114 7.46 11.29 0.64
C PHE A 114 7.00 12.43 1.57
N PRO A 115 7.92 13.30 2.04
CA PRO A 115 7.59 14.39 2.96
C PRO A 115 6.43 15.28 2.52
N MET A 116 6.24 15.48 1.21
CA MET A 116 5.13 16.23 0.64
C MET A 116 3.77 15.55 0.85
N ILE A 117 3.70 14.23 0.64
CA ILE A 117 2.48 13.43 0.81
C ILE A 117 2.15 13.30 2.29
N ALA A 118 3.15 13.02 3.13
CA ALA A 118 3.02 12.99 4.59
C ALA A 118 2.47 14.32 5.13
N ALA A 119 3.07 15.45 4.76
CA ALA A 119 2.61 16.78 5.18
C ALA A 119 1.15 17.05 4.78
N ARG A 120 0.77 16.66 3.55
CA ARG A 120 -0.61 16.77 3.05
C ARG A 120 -1.59 15.93 3.86
N LYS A 121 -1.24 14.68 4.17
CA LYS A 121 -2.07 13.79 4.99
C LYS A 121 -2.25 14.36 6.40
N ILE A 122 -1.16 14.81 7.02
CA ILE A 122 -1.15 15.44 8.35
C ILE A 122 -2.03 16.70 8.36
N HIS A 123 -1.97 17.54 7.32
CA HIS A 123 -2.83 18.71 7.20
C HIS A 123 -4.32 18.34 7.18
N ASN A 124 -4.70 17.32 6.40
CA ASN A 124 -6.08 16.84 6.36
C ASN A 124 -6.52 16.27 7.72
N ILE A 125 -5.68 15.47 8.39
CA ILE A 125 -5.97 14.95 9.73
C ILE A 125 -6.21 16.09 10.72
N LYS A 126 -5.32 17.09 10.74
CA LYS A 126 -5.40 18.24 11.64
C LYS A 126 -6.67 19.09 11.42
N THR A 127 -7.09 19.26 10.18
CA THR A 127 -8.20 20.16 9.83
C THR A 127 -9.56 19.49 9.82
N LYS A 128 -9.63 18.15 9.95
CA LYS A 128 -10.87 17.37 9.87
C LYS A 128 -11.07 16.56 11.16
N PRO A 129 -11.98 17.00 12.07
CA PRO A 129 -12.25 16.29 13.32
C PRO A 129 -12.57 14.79 13.19
N PRO A 130 -13.29 14.33 12.14
CA PRO A 130 -13.51 12.89 11.93
C PRO A 130 -12.24 12.06 11.75
N LEU A 131 -11.13 12.68 11.31
CA LEU A 131 -9.83 12.04 11.22
C LEU A 131 -9.05 12.15 12.52
N SER A 132 -8.97 13.34 13.14
CA SER A 132 -8.13 13.56 14.33
C SER A 132 -8.70 12.97 15.61
N LYS A 133 -10.02 12.97 15.81
CA LYS A 133 -10.65 12.43 17.04
C LYS A 133 -10.27 10.96 17.30
N PRO A 134 -10.38 10.04 16.31
CA PRO A 134 -9.89 8.67 16.45
C PRO A 134 -8.45 8.52 16.96
N LEU A 135 -7.54 9.39 16.53
CA LEU A 135 -6.14 9.35 16.93
C LEU A 135 -6.00 9.77 18.41
N ILE A 136 -6.65 10.87 18.78
CA ILE A 136 -6.64 11.41 20.15
C ILE A 136 -7.23 10.41 21.14
N GLU A 137 -8.34 9.76 20.80
CA GLU A 137 -8.96 8.72 21.64
C GLU A 137 -8.04 7.52 21.92
N THR A 138 -7.04 7.30 21.07
CA THR A 138 -6.07 6.21 21.19
C THR A 138 -4.71 6.66 21.71
N HIS A 139 -4.57 7.92 22.12
CA HIS A 139 -3.32 8.50 22.60
C HIS A 139 -3.43 8.87 24.08
N SER A 140 -2.36 8.63 24.85
CA SER A 140 -2.31 8.88 26.29
C SER A 140 -2.28 10.36 26.65
N THR A 141 -2.06 11.25 25.70
CA THR A 141 -2.00 12.71 25.93
C THR A 141 -3.00 13.46 25.06
N ASP A 142 -3.41 14.66 25.52
CA ASP A 142 -4.40 15.48 24.82
C ASP A 142 -3.86 16.14 23.54
N SER A 143 -2.57 16.04 23.25
CA SER A 143 -1.93 16.71 22.11
C SER A 143 -1.03 15.78 21.30
N LEU A 144 -1.30 15.67 19.99
CA LEU A 144 -0.45 14.93 19.06
C LEU A 144 0.88 15.66 18.83
N LEU A 145 1.98 14.91 18.76
CA LEU A 145 3.27 15.46 18.36
C LEU A 145 3.29 15.62 16.84
N LEU A 146 3.35 16.87 16.38
CA LEU A 146 3.32 17.24 14.98
C LEU A 146 4.58 18.03 14.61
N ASP A 147 5.35 17.47 13.69
CA ASP A 147 6.37 18.19 12.92
C ASP A 147 5.85 18.30 11.47
N GLY A 148 6.34 19.28 10.69
CA GLY A 148 5.81 19.56 9.34
C GLY A 148 5.73 18.35 8.40
N HIS A 149 6.51 17.31 8.68
CA HIS A 149 6.56 16.05 7.92
C HIS A 149 6.41 14.79 8.79
N SER A 150 6.03 14.91 10.06
CA SER A 150 5.74 13.72 10.88
C SER A 150 4.64 13.96 11.89
N LEU A 151 3.86 12.90 12.15
CA LEU A 151 2.84 12.86 13.17
C LEU A 151 3.11 11.64 14.03
N ASP A 152 3.13 11.80 15.33
CA ASP A 152 3.31 10.69 16.27
C ASP A 152 2.22 10.67 17.35
N SER A 153 1.78 9.46 17.66
CA SER A 153 0.85 9.10 18.73
C SER A 153 1.17 7.67 19.19
N ASP A 154 0.53 7.21 20.25
CA ASP A 154 0.82 5.88 20.83
C ASP A 154 0.53 4.74 19.84
N ARG A 155 -0.51 4.91 19.01
CA ARG A 155 -1.04 3.84 18.14
C ARG A 155 -0.87 4.12 16.65
N TYR A 156 -0.46 5.33 16.27
CA TYR A 156 -0.32 5.74 14.88
C TYR A 156 0.84 6.71 14.68
N CYS A 157 1.60 6.51 13.60
CA CYS A 157 2.71 7.37 13.22
C CYS A 157 2.72 7.58 11.70
N ILE A 158 2.92 8.82 11.26
CA ILE A 158 3.17 9.18 9.86
C ILE A 158 4.59 9.75 9.77
N ILE A 159 5.38 9.26 8.83
CA ILE A 159 6.78 9.65 8.62
C ILE A 159 6.98 10.09 7.17
N GLY A 160 7.41 11.34 7.00
CA GLY A 160 7.94 11.84 5.73
C GLY A 160 9.37 11.34 5.50
N ALA A 161 9.54 10.35 4.64
CA ALA A 161 10.84 9.79 4.28
C ALA A 161 10.86 9.27 2.84
N ASP A 162 12.04 9.29 2.24
CA ASP A 162 12.28 8.64 0.96
C ASP A 162 12.63 7.17 1.22
N LEU A 163 11.85 6.24 0.66
CA LEU A 163 12.06 4.79 0.82
C LEU A 163 13.38 4.30 0.19
N ARG A 164 14.02 5.11 -0.65
CA ARG A 164 15.33 4.81 -1.26
C ARG A 164 16.49 5.08 -0.29
N ASP A 165 16.28 5.91 0.72
CA ASP A 165 17.25 6.23 1.77
C ASP A 165 17.01 5.36 3.01
N ILE A 166 17.49 4.11 2.95
CA ILE A 166 17.29 3.11 4.00
C ILE A 166 17.81 3.56 5.38
N PRO A 167 19.03 4.12 5.52
CA PRO A 167 19.49 4.62 6.81
C PRO A 167 18.57 5.70 7.39
N GLY A 168 18.17 6.69 6.58
CA GLY A 168 17.28 7.76 7.02
C GLY A 168 15.87 7.27 7.38
N LEU A 169 15.37 6.26 6.67
CA LEU A 169 14.11 5.57 6.98
C LEU A 169 14.18 4.86 8.34
N ASP A 170 15.21 4.04 8.55
CA ASP A 170 15.42 3.24 9.75
C ASP A 170 15.58 4.13 11.00
N ASP A 171 16.39 5.19 10.91
CA ASP A 171 16.59 6.15 11.99
C ASP A 171 15.27 6.83 12.41
N LYS A 172 14.44 7.25 11.45
CA LYS A 172 13.14 7.87 11.74
C LYS A 172 12.16 6.88 12.36
N LEU A 173 12.09 5.66 11.84
CA LEU A 173 11.20 4.63 12.39
C LEU A 173 11.60 4.27 13.83
N LYS A 174 12.90 4.11 14.11
CA LYS A 174 13.43 3.88 15.47
C LYS A 174 13.14 5.05 16.40
N LYS A 175 13.29 6.29 15.92
CA LYS A 175 12.92 7.50 16.68
C LYS A 175 11.47 7.46 17.15
N PHE A 176 10.56 6.92 16.34
CA PHE A 176 9.13 6.76 16.68
C PHE A 176 8.80 5.38 17.27
N HIS A 177 9.79 4.71 17.85
CA HIS A 177 9.64 3.48 18.63
C HIS A 177 9.16 2.26 17.84
N LEU A 178 9.56 2.11 16.56
CA LEU A 178 9.48 0.83 15.87
C LEU A 178 10.33 -0.22 16.62
N ASN A 179 9.72 -1.31 17.07
CA ASN A 179 10.41 -2.36 17.83
C ASN A 179 10.70 -3.62 16.96
N PRO A 180 11.97 -3.93 16.66
CA PRO A 180 12.36 -5.12 15.90
C PRO A 180 11.98 -6.48 16.53
N GLU A 181 11.71 -6.51 17.83
CA GLU A 181 11.34 -7.73 18.56
C GLU A 181 9.85 -8.08 18.43
N LEU A 182 9.01 -7.18 17.93
CA LEU A 182 7.59 -7.44 17.71
C LEU A 182 7.32 -7.99 16.30
N PRO A 183 6.34 -8.91 16.15
CA PRO A 183 5.84 -9.30 14.83
C PRO A 183 5.47 -8.06 14.02
N THR A 184 6.03 -7.92 12.82
CA THR A 184 5.79 -6.72 12.01
C THR A 184 5.32 -7.08 10.60
N LEU A 185 4.20 -6.50 10.19
CA LEU A 185 3.68 -6.60 8.83
C LEU A 185 4.08 -5.35 8.04
N PHE A 186 4.70 -5.56 6.89
CA PHE A 186 4.97 -4.51 5.91
C PHE A 186 3.93 -4.59 4.80
N LEU A 187 3.35 -3.44 4.45
CA LEU A 187 2.45 -3.30 3.32
C LEU A 187 3.12 -2.44 2.25
N SER A 188 3.05 -2.86 1.00
CA SER A 188 3.50 -2.11 -0.16
C SER A 188 2.48 -2.25 -1.28
N GLU A 189 1.71 -1.20 -1.54
CA GLU A 189 0.52 -1.26 -2.39
C GLU A 189 0.68 -0.37 -3.64
N CYS A 190 1.26 -0.93 -4.70
CA CYS A 190 1.78 -0.25 -5.89
C CYS A 190 2.86 0.78 -5.54
N VAL A 191 3.98 0.33 -4.98
CA VAL A 191 5.05 1.24 -4.53
C VAL A 191 6.42 0.79 -5.04
N LEU A 192 6.78 -0.48 -4.87
CA LEU A 192 8.12 -0.95 -5.20
C LEU A 192 8.47 -0.79 -6.69
N VAL A 193 7.49 -0.97 -7.58
CA VAL A 193 7.61 -0.75 -9.03
C VAL A 193 8.09 0.66 -9.43
N TYR A 194 7.92 1.67 -8.58
CA TYR A 194 8.40 3.04 -8.84
C TYR A 194 9.88 3.25 -8.49
N MET A 195 10.50 2.29 -7.80
CA MET A 195 11.91 2.31 -7.44
C MET A 195 12.69 1.39 -8.38
N THR A 196 13.99 1.63 -8.56
CA THR A 196 14.81 0.67 -9.31
C THR A 196 14.84 -0.68 -8.58
N PRO A 197 15.12 -1.79 -9.26
CA PRO A 197 15.16 -3.11 -8.63
C PRO A 197 16.22 -3.22 -7.52
N ASP A 198 17.36 -2.53 -7.68
CA ASP A 198 18.37 -2.43 -6.61
C ASP A 198 17.82 -1.71 -5.37
N GLN A 199 17.21 -0.53 -5.56
CA GLN A 199 16.64 0.26 -4.45
C GLN A 199 15.54 -0.52 -3.71
N SER A 200 14.64 -1.13 -4.47
CA SER A 200 13.52 -1.86 -3.90
C SER A 200 13.96 -3.18 -3.25
N SER A 201 15.00 -3.85 -3.77
CA SER A 201 15.61 -5.02 -3.13
C SER A 201 16.30 -4.67 -1.81
N LYS A 202 16.96 -3.51 -1.73
CA LYS A 202 17.56 -3.01 -0.47
C LYS A 202 16.50 -2.77 0.61
N LEU A 203 15.34 -2.20 0.24
CA LEU A 203 14.22 -2.00 1.17
C LEU A 203 13.66 -3.33 1.69
N VAL A 204 13.40 -4.28 0.79
CA VAL A 204 12.89 -5.61 1.16
C VAL A 204 13.90 -6.39 2.02
N ASN A 205 15.19 -6.27 1.73
CA ASN A 205 16.25 -6.89 2.52
C ASN A 205 16.43 -6.23 3.90
N TRP A 206 16.32 -4.91 4.00
CA TRP A 206 16.34 -4.23 5.29
C TRP A 206 15.25 -4.75 6.22
N ALA A 207 14.02 -4.93 5.71
CA ALA A 207 12.93 -5.48 6.50
C ALA A 207 13.21 -6.93 6.97
N SER A 208 13.78 -7.79 6.12
CA SER A 208 14.08 -9.19 6.47
C SER A 208 15.21 -9.33 7.49
N VAL A 209 16.21 -8.45 7.42
CA VAL A 209 17.37 -8.44 8.32
C VAL A 209 16.98 -7.84 9.67
N THR A 210 16.16 -6.79 9.68
CA THR A 210 15.78 -6.08 10.91
C THR A 210 14.82 -6.89 11.77
N PHE A 211 13.86 -7.60 11.16
CA PHE A 211 12.81 -8.28 11.89
C PHE A 211 12.99 -9.80 11.87
N HIS A 212 12.95 -10.43 13.04
CA HIS A 212 13.02 -11.88 13.14
C HIS A 212 11.68 -12.58 12.90
N THR A 213 10.57 -11.86 13.03
CA THR A 213 9.23 -12.34 12.73
C THR A 213 8.46 -11.26 12.00
N ALA A 214 8.22 -11.49 10.71
CA ALA A 214 7.64 -10.51 9.85
C ALA A 214 6.85 -11.13 8.70
N MET A 215 5.97 -10.33 8.14
CA MET A 215 5.29 -10.59 6.88
C MET A 215 5.44 -9.36 5.99
N PHE A 216 5.61 -9.54 4.69
CA PHE A 216 5.60 -8.46 3.71
C PHE A 216 4.53 -8.76 2.68
N VAL A 217 3.63 -7.81 2.42
CA VAL A 217 2.61 -7.89 1.38
C VAL A 217 2.92 -6.85 0.32
N ASN A 218 3.10 -7.31 -0.92
CA ASN A 218 3.36 -6.49 -2.08
C ASN A 218 2.26 -6.68 -3.12
N TYR A 219 1.55 -5.60 -3.44
CA TYR A 219 0.62 -5.56 -4.57
C TYR A 219 1.24 -4.69 -5.67
N GLU A 220 1.48 -5.23 -6.86
CA GLU A 220 1.96 -4.46 -8.01
C GLU A 220 1.75 -5.24 -9.32
N GLN A 221 2.31 -4.73 -10.41
CA GLN A 221 2.19 -5.35 -11.72
C GLN A 221 2.89 -6.72 -11.81
N VAL A 222 2.41 -7.55 -12.74
CA VAL A 222 3.00 -8.84 -13.12
C VAL A 222 2.76 -9.11 -14.60
N ASN A 223 3.46 -10.08 -15.19
CA ASN A 223 3.29 -10.47 -16.60
C ASN A 223 3.57 -9.33 -17.60
N MET A 224 4.46 -8.40 -17.24
CA MET A 224 4.67 -7.15 -17.98
C MET A 224 5.45 -7.29 -19.30
N LEU A 225 5.81 -8.52 -19.70
CA LEU A 225 6.58 -8.79 -20.92
C LEU A 225 5.72 -9.00 -22.17
N ASP A 226 4.41 -9.22 -22.01
CA ASP A 226 3.51 -9.46 -23.13
C ASP A 226 3.06 -8.15 -23.81
N ARG A 227 2.19 -8.27 -24.82
CA ARG A 227 1.71 -7.09 -25.56
C ARG A 227 0.87 -6.15 -24.70
N PHE A 228 0.06 -6.66 -23.78
CA PHE A 228 -0.75 -5.85 -22.88
C PHE A 228 0.14 -5.10 -21.89
N GLY A 229 1.11 -5.80 -21.28
CA GLY A 229 2.13 -5.20 -20.42
C GLY A 229 2.89 -4.06 -21.09
N GLN A 230 3.32 -4.23 -22.35
CA GLN A 230 3.96 -3.16 -23.12
C GLN A 230 3.06 -1.95 -23.33
N VAL A 231 1.80 -2.16 -23.70
CA VAL A 231 0.82 -1.08 -23.87
C VAL A 231 0.57 -0.35 -22.54
N MET A 232 0.54 -1.08 -21.42
CA MET A 232 0.42 -0.49 -20.09
C MET A 232 1.61 0.39 -19.73
N ILE A 233 2.84 -0.06 -20.01
CA ILE A 233 4.07 0.73 -19.80
C ILE A 233 4.03 2.01 -20.64
N GLU A 234 3.73 1.89 -21.95
CA GLU A 234 3.63 3.04 -22.85
C GLU A 234 2.59 4.06 -22.37
N ASN A 235 1.43 3.59 -21.88
CA ASN A 235 0.37 4.45 -21.36
C ASN A 235 0.78 5.20 -20.09
N LEU A 236 1.55 4.58 -19.19
CA LEU A 236 2.06 5.22 -17.98
C LEU A 236 3.18 6.22 -18.31
N GLN A 237 4.08 5.87 -19.23
CA GLN A 237 5.13 6.77 -19.71
C GLN A 237 4.58 8.03 -20.35
N ARG A 238 3.48 7.94 -21.12
CA ARG A 238 2.77 9.12 -21.68
C ARG A 238 2.23 10.06 -20.59
N ARG A 239 2.00 9.56 -19.38
CA ARG A 239 1.61 10.35 -18.19
C ARG A 239 2.82 10.74 -17.33
N GLN A 240 4.03 10.63 -17.88
CA GLN A 240 5.31 10.88 -17.20
C GLN A 240 5.59 9.95 -16.01
N CYS A 241 4.80 8.89 -15.84
CA CYS A 241 4.98 7.90 -14.78
C CYS A 241 5.85 6.75 -15.30
N ASN A 242 7.15 6.78 -14.99
CA ASN A 242 8.06 5.70 -15.34
C ASN A 242 8.05 4.60 -14.27
N LEU A 243 7.93 3.34 -14.71
CA LEU A 243 8.00 2.16 -13.85
C LEU A 243 9.46 1.69 -13.75
N ALA A 244 10.24 2.32 -12.90
CA ALA A 244 11.68 2.04 -12.75
C ALA A 244 11.98 0.57 -12.39
N GLY A 245 11.04 -0.13 -11.75
CA GLY A 245 11.14 -1.52 -11.32
C GLY A 245 10.42 -2.52 -12.22
N VAL A 246 9.97 -2.14 -13.43
CA VAL A 246 9.14 -3.03 -14.26
C VAL A 246 9.86 -4.32 -14.66
N GLU A 247 11.20 -4.33 -14.73
CA GLU A 247 11.97 -5.52 -15.10
C GLU A 247 11.84 -6.68 -14.12
N VAL A 248 11.41 -6.44 -12.87
CA VAL A 248 11.13 -7.53 -11.91
C VAL A 248 9.68 -8.02 -11.93
N CYS A 249 8.81 -7.36 -12.70
CA CYS A 249 7.39 -7.67 -12.84
C CYS A 249 7.10 -8.67 -13.99
N GLN A 250 7.99 -9.65 -14.20
CA GLN A 250 7.91 -10.56 -15.35
C GLN A 250 6.90 -11.70 -15.14
N SER A 251 6.86 -12.28 -13.95
CA SER A 251 5.94 -13.38 -13.61
C SER A 251 5.72 -13.47 -12.10
N LEU A 252 4.77 -14.30 -11.67
CA LEU A 252 4.58 -14.61 -10.24
C LEU A 252 5.84 -15.23 -9.62
N GLU A 253 6.58 -16.03 -10.38
CA GLU A 253 7.85 -16.62 -9.91
C GLU A 253 8.90 -15.54 -9.68
N THR A 254 9.06 -14.56 -10.57
CA THR A 254 10.01 -13.47 -10.34
C THR A 254 9.64 -12.61 -9.14
N GLN A 255 8.33 -12.41 -8.90
CA GLN A 255 7.83 -11.74 -7.70
C GLN A 255 8.18 -12.51 -6.42
N LYS A 256 8.00 -13.83 -6.38
CA LYS A 256 8.39 -14.66 -5.21
C LYS A 256 9.90 -14.69 -5.00
N GLU A 257 10.67 -14.93 -6.06
CA GLU A 257 12.14 -15.01 -6.01
C GLU A 257 12.76 -13.73 -5.45
N ARG A 258 12.17 -12.57 -5.74
CA ARG A 258 12.63 -11.28 -5.22
C ARG A 258 12.64 -11.23 -3.68
N PHE A 259 11.65 -11.82 -3.03
CA PHE A 259 11.60 -11.92 -1.57
C PHE A 259 12.56 -13.00 -1.05
N LEU A 260 12.55 -14.19 -1.67
CA LEU A 260 13.43 -15.29 -1.24
C LEU A 260 14.91 -14.92 -1.32
N LYS A 261 15.34 -14.23 -2.39
CA LYS A 261 16.72 -13.76 -2.57
C LYS A 261 17.12 -12.64 -1.62
N THR A 262 16.16 -11.97 -0.99
CA THR A 262 16.40 -10.85 -0.05
C THR A 262 16.23 -11.25 1.41
N GLY A 263 16.22 -12.55 1.72
CA GLY A 263 16.30 -13.06 3.10
C GLY A 263 14.97 -13.45 3.73
N TRP A 264 13.90 -13.54 2.95
CA TRP A 264 12.61 -14.09 3.38
C TRP A 264 12.60 -15.62 3.27
N GLU A 265 11.90 -16.30 4.18
CA GLU A 265 11.91 -17.77 4.29
C GLU A 265 10.90 -18.44 3.36
N ASN A 266 9.71 -17.87 3.25
CA ASN A 266 8.65 -18.32 2.37
C ASN A 266 8.10 -17.14 1.57
N ALA A 267 7.64 -17.39 0.34
CA ALA A 267 6.97 -16.40 -0.48
C ALA A 267 5.94 -17.09 -1.37
N ASP A 268 4.74 -16.52 -1.42
CA ASP A 268 3.64 -16.94 -2.28
C ASP A 268 3.11 -15.74 -3.06
N ALA A 269 2.52 -15.99 -4.22
CA ALA A 269 1.97 -14.94 -5.05
C ALA A 269 0.80 -15.45 -5.88
N LEU A 270 -0.21 -14.60 -6.06
CA LEU A 270 -1.37 -14.84 -6.93
C LEU A 270 -1.54 -13.65 -7.87
N ASP A 271 -1.93 -13.91 -9.10
CA ASP A 271 -2.48 -12.86 -9.95
C ASP A 271 -3.85 -12.42 -9.41
N MET A 272 -4.28 -11.19 -9.75
CA MET A 272 -5.50 -10.64 -9.20
C MET A 272 -6.77 -11.28 -9.79
N MET A 273 -6.68 -12.03 -10.89
CA MET A 273 -7.81 -12.79 -11.42
C MET A 273 -8.08 -14.00 -10.53
N THR A 274 -7.02 -14.67 -10.08
CA THR A 274 -7.10 -15.71 -9.07
C THR A 274 -7.65 -15.16 -7.76
N VAL A 275 -7.18 -14.00 -7.29
CA VAL A 275 -7.75 -13.33 -6.10
C VAL A 275 -9.24 -13.03 -6.29
N TYR A 276 -9.64 -12.47 -7.43
CA TYR A 276 -11.05 -12.19 -7.73
C TYR A 276 -11.91 -13.46 -7.68
N SER A 277 -11.39 -14.60 -8.13
CA SER A 277 -12.10 -15.88 -8.13
C SER A 277 -12.39 -16.44 -6.73
N VAL A 278 -11.57 -16.11 -5.72
CA VAL A 278 -11.70 -16.63 -4.35
C VAL A 278 -12.48 -15.68 -3.42
N ILE A 279 -12.85 -14.49 -3.89
CA ILE A 279 -13.79 -13.62 -3.19
C ILE A 279 -15.14 -14.38 -3.04
N PRO A 280 -15.81 -14.30 -1.86
CA PRO A 280 -17.11 -14.93 -1.67
C PRO A 280 -18.08 -14.58 -2.80
N GLN A 281 -18.69 -15.61 -3.40
CA GLN A 281 -19.48 -15.44 -4.63
C GLN A 281 -20.70 -14.53 -4.45
N ASP A 282 -21.27 -14.47 -3.24
CA ASP A 282 -22.35 -13.51 -2.93
C ASP A 282 -21.85 -12.06 -2.98
N ASP A 283 -20.61 -11.81 -2.58
CA ASP A 283 -19.99 -10.48 -2.60
C ASP A 283 -19.57 -10.09 -4.03
N VAL A 284 -19.05 -11.05 -4.82
CA VAL A 284 -18.85 -10.88 -6.27
C VAL A 284 -20.18 -10.55 -6.95
N ALA A 285 -21.23 -11.33 -6.72
CA ALA A 285 -22.54 -11.05 -7.29
C ALA A 285 -23.08 -9.68 -6.88
N ARG A 286 -22.80 -9.23 -5.65
CA ARG A 286 -23.15 -7.88 -5.17
C ARG A 286 -22.43 -6.79 -5.97
N ILE A 287 -21.11 -6.87 -6.12
CA ILE A 287 -20.35 -5.82 -6.83
C ILE A 287 -20.63 -5.82 -8.34
N GLU A 288 -20.87 -6.97 -8.95
CA GLU A 288 -21.16 -7.06 -10.38
C GLU A 288 -22.52 -6.46 -10.75
N ARG A 289 -23.45 -6.34 -9.80
CA ARG A 289 -24.74 -5.64 -9.97
C ARG A 289 -24.63 -4.12 -9.87
N LEU A 290 -23.54 -3.57 -9.35
CA LEU A 290 -23.37 -2.11 -9.20
C LEU A 290 -23.20 -1.43 -10.55
N GLU A 291 -22.45 -2.07 -11.45
CA GLU A 291 -22.14 -1.54 -12.77
C GLU A 291 -22.11 -2.68 -13.80
N PHE A 292 -22.79 -2.45 -14.92
CA PHE A 292 -22.75 -3.34 -16.08
C PHE A 292 -21.36 -3.32 -16.71
N LEU A 293 -20.82 -4.51 -17.00
CA LEU A 293 -19.57 -4.73 -17.73
C LEU A 293 -19.87 -5.68 -18.88
N ASP A 294 -19.73 -5.19 -20.11
CA ASP A 294 -19.87 -5.96 -21.35
C ASP A 294 -18.60 -6.76 -21.67
N GLU A 295 -17.44 -6.12 -21.63
CA GLU A 295 -16.15 -6.69 -21.99
C GLU A 295 -15.45 -7.35 -20.78
N LYS A 296 -15.82 -8.59 -20.48
CA LYS A 296 -15.21 -9.37 -19.38
C LYS A 296 -13.73 -9.69 -19.63
N GLU A 297 -13.35 -9.79 -20.90
CA GLU A 297 -11.99 -10.07 -21.35
C GLU A 297 -11.03 -8.95 -20.92
N LEU A 298 -11.50 -7.69 -20.93
CA LEU A 298 -10.69 -6.55 -20.50
C LEU A 298 -10.41 -6.59 -18.99
N LEU A 299 -11.41 -6.95 -18.18
CA LEU A 299 -11.22 -7.16 -16.74
C LEU A 299 -10.23 -8.31 -16.50
N GLN A 300 -10.39 -9.44 -17.21
CA GLN A 300 -9.48 -10.57 -17.07
C GLN A 300 -8.04 -10.19 -17.43
N GLN A 301 -7.83 -9.51 -18.56
CA GLN A 301 -6.50 -9.04 -18.96
C GLN A 301 -5.90 -8.09 -17.91
N LEU A 302 -6.69 -7.13 -17.42
CA LEU A 302 -6.24 -6.21 -16.38
C LEU A 302 -5.82 -6.95 -15.10
N LEU A 303 -6.66 -7.87 -14.61
CA LEU A 303 -6.40 -8.60 -13.37
C LEU A 303 -5.25 -9.60 -13.48
N GLN A 304 -5.00 -10.16 -14.66
CA GLN A 304 -3.84 -11.03 -14.92
C GLN A 304 -2.51 -10.26 -14.98
N HIS A 305 -2.54 -8.93 -15.03
CA HIS A 305 -1.36 -8.06 -15.06
C HIS A 305 -1.07 -7.35 -13.73
N TYR A 306 -1.81 -7.71 -12.68
CA TYR A 306 -1.50 -7.36 -11.31
C TYR A 306 -1.37 -8.62 -10.47
N SER A 307 -0.56 -8.56 -9.44
CA SER A 307 -0.39 -9.64 -8.47
C SER A 307 -0.40 -9.11 -7.05
N ILE A 308 -0.75 -10.01 -6.13
CA ILE A 308 -0.44 -9.86 -4.71
C ILE A 308 0.54 -10.96 -4.33
N CYS A 309 1.68 -10.55 -3.79
CA CYS A 309 2.75 -11.42 -3.29
C CYS A 309 2.87 -11.20 -1.78
N TRP A 310 3.03 -12.28 -1.02
CA TRP A 310 3.34 -12.17 0.39
C TRP A 310 4.48 -13.08 0.78
N ALA A 311 5.39 -12.54 1.59
CA ALA A 311 6.55 -13.25 2.08
C ALA A 311 6.56 -13.26 3.61
N THR A 312 7.11 -14.31 4.20
CA THR A 312 7.12 -14.49 5.67
C THR A 312 8.47 -14.95 6.19
N LYS A 313 8.71 -14.59 7.46
CA LYS A 313 9.77 -15.10 8.32
C LYS A 313 9.17 -15.26 9.71
N ASP A 314 9.33 -16.42 10.35
CA ASP A 314 8.51 -16.75 11.52
C ASP A 314 9.29 -17.38 12.68
N LYS A 315 10.31 -16.68 13.18
CA LYS A 315 11.09 -17.13 14.36
C LYS A 315 10.22 -17.38 15.61
N LEU A 316 9.15 -16.62 15.80
CA LEU A 316 8.22 -16.79 16.93
C LEU A 316 7.20 -17.94 16.72
N LYS A 317 7.22 -18.61 15.56
CA LYS A 317 6.37 -19.76 15.23
C LYS A 317 4.87 -19.46 15.39
N LEU A 318 4.45 -18.29 14.93
CA LEU A 318 3.04 -17.86 14.94
C LEU A 318 2.20 -18.58 13.88
N GLY A 319 2.84 -19.35 13.00
CA GLY A 319 2.21 -20.02 11.87
C GLY A 319 1.92 -19.04 10.74
N LEU A 320 2.83 -18.09 10.49
CA LEU A 320 2.68 -17.09 9.42
C LEU A 320 2.77 -17.75 8.03
N SER A 321 3.52 -18.83 7.88
CA SER A 321 3.59 -19.62 6.63
C SER A 321 2.27 -20.31 6.26
N GLN A 322 1.29 -20.32 7.17
CA GLN A 322 -0.06 -20.84 6.92
C GLN A 322 -1.04 -19.76 6.44
N VAL A 323 -0.61 -18.50 6.37
CA VAL A 323 -1.42 -17.42 5.81
C VAL A 323 -1.51 -17.64 4.30
N ALA A 324 -2.72 -17.83 3.79
CA ALA A 324 -3.03 -18.08 2.39
C ALA A 324 -4.41 -17.47 2.05
N PHE A 325 -4.73 -17.46 0.75
CA PHE A 325 -6.03 -17.07 0.21
C PHE A 325 -7.07 -18.19 0.32
#